data_AF-A0A7J6RKM9-F1
#
_entry.id   AF-A0A7J6RKM9-F1
#
_cell.length_a   1.000
_cell.length_b   1.000
_cell.length_c   1.000
_cell.angle_alpha   90.00
_cell.angle_beta   90.00
_cell.angle_gamma   90.00
#
_symmetry.space_group_name_H-M   'P 1'
#
loop_
_entity.id
_entity.type
_entity.pdbx_description
1 polymer ?
#
loop_
_entity_poly.entity_id
_entity_poly.type
_entity_poly.pdbx_seq_one_letter_code
_entity_poly.pdbx_strand_id
1 'polypeptide(L)'
;PTSRARSLGSPECGGLKRNRTREIAIHRRLCVAANEKKFRAATVKEAMVINEVVLVDKKAGSKDSSLTQSDICSMSDEQIKARFRVTLDLRRLNAMQLVPKSAPDKSGGYVWVMKSDIASTSRRSSEITQSQDGALSILRLWPPSMRKFFVKIDLSDAFSSVHLDDDLWPLFACRTIDADGIECLWVCTVLPQGWRYSPVLFTRVVGSVLEEARII
;
A
#
# COMPACT_ATOMS: atom_id res chain seq x y z
N PRO A 1 -13.15 -47.49 3.63
CA PRO A 1 -13.17 -46.28 4.49
C PRO A 1 -11.89 -45.46 4.26
N THR A 2 -11.91 -44.61 3.25
CA THR A 2 -10.78 -43.74 2.87
C THR A 2 -11.29 -42.30 2.79
N SER A 3 -10.93 -41.50 3.80
CA SER A 3 -11.32 -40.09 3.90
C SER A 3 -10.52 -39.25 2.91
N ARG A 4 -11.18 -38.74 1.87
CA ARG A 4 -10.66 -37.66 1.03
C ARG A 4 -10.63 -36.37 1.85
N ALA A 5 -9.44 -35.94 2.24
CA ALA A 5 -9.20 -34.58 2.69
C ALA A 5 -9.51 -33.61 1.52
N ARG A 6 -10.51 -32.74 1.71
CA ARG A 6 -10.78 -31.64 0.79
C ARG A 6 -9.68 -30.60 0.97
N SER A 7 -8.84 -30.43 -0.04
CA SER A 7 -7.95 -29.26 -0.15
C SER A 7 -8.82 -28.01 -0.22
N LEU A 8 -8.73 -27.16 0.80
CA LEU A 8 -9.26 -25.80 0.76
C LEU A 8 -8.48 -25.05 -0.31
N GLY A 9 -9.12 -24.84 -1.47
CA GLY A 9 -8.56 -24.06 -2.55
C GLY A 9 -8.32 -22.63 -2.09
N SER A 10 -7.09 -22.16 -2.25
CA SER A 10 -6.75 -20.75 -2.18
C SER A 10 -7.67 -19.98 -3.14
N PRO A 11 -8.35 -18.91 -2.70
CA PRO A 11 -9.18 -18.12 -3.59
C PRO A 11 -8.26 -17.39 -4.56
N GLU A 12 -8.19 -17.89 -5.79
CA GLU A 12 -7.56 -17.22 -6.92
C GLU A 12 -8.22 -15.85 -7.07
N CYS A 13 -7.48 -14.80 -6.71
CA CYS A 13 -7.84 -13.46 -7.10
C CYS A 13 -7.62 -13.40 -8.61
N GLY A 14 -8.71 -13.52 -9.38
CA GLY A 14 -8.68 -13.52 -10.84
C GLY A 14 -8.06 -12.23 -11.37
N GLY A 15 -6.75 -12.28 -11.64
CA GLY A 15 -6.03 -11.18 -12.23
C GLY A 15 -6.58 -10.92 -13.63
N LEU A 16 -7.09 -9.71 -13.87
CA LEU A 16 -7.37 -9.23 -15.22
C LEU A 16 -6.12 -9.47 -16.07
N LYS A 17 -6.25 -10.23 -17.18
CA LYS A 17 -5.15 -10.50 -18.11
C LYS A 17 -4.63 -9.14 -18.64
N ARG A 18 -3.53 -8.65 -18.07
CA ARG A 18 -2.97 -7.34 -18.43
C ARG A 18 -2.21 -7.46 -19.75
N ASN A 19 -2.22 -6.39 -20.55
CA ASN A 19 -1.40 -6.32 -21.75
C ASN A 19 0.09 -6.40 -21.36
N ARG A 20 0.90 -7.15 -22.11
CA ARG A 20 2.32 -7.43 -21.84
C ARG A 20 3.15 -6.16 -21.61
N THR A 21 2.90 -5.13 -22.41
CA THR A 21 3.50 -3.79 -22.25
C THR A 21 3.32 -3.22 -20.83
N ARG A 22 2.12 -3.40 -20.26
CA ARG A 22 1.78 -2.91 -18.92
C ARG A 22 2.48 -3.71 -17.83
N GLU A 23 2.56 -5.03 -17.97
CA GLU A 23 3.28 -5.90 -17.03
C GLU A 23 4.77 -5.55 -16.98
N ILE A 24 5.40 -5.32 -18.13
CA ILE A 24 6.80 -4.91 -18.20
C ILE A 24 7.02 -3.55 -17.53
N ALA A 25 6.14 -2.57 -17.77
CA ALA A 25 6.22 -1.27 -17.07
C ALA A 25 6.06 -1.40 -15.55
N ILE A 26 5.11 -2.24 -15.11
CA ILE A 26 4.90 -2.53 -13.68
C ILE A 26 6.16 -3.14 -13.07
N HIS A 27 6.70 -4.19 -13.69
CA HIS A 27 7.88 -4.89 -13.20
C HIS A 27 9.10 -3.96 -13.15
N ARG A 28 9.39 -3.23 -14.24
CA ARG A 28 10.49 -2.24 -14.29
C ARG A 28 10.33 -1.20 -13.18
N ARG A 29 9.12 -0.63 -13.00
CA ARG A 29 8.90 0.38 -11.95
C ARG A 29 9.04 -0.20 -10.54
N LEU A 30 8.66 -1.46 -10.30
CA LEU A 30 8.89 -2.11 -9.01
C LEU A 30 10.37 -2.38 -8.75
N CYS A 31 11.15 -2.80 -9.75
CA CYS A 31 12.60 -2.93 -9.61
C CYS A 31 13.25 -1.61 -9.19
N VAL A 32 12.85 -0.49 -9.83
CA VAL A 32 13.28 0.85 -9.41
C VAL A 32 12.85 1.14 -7.97
N ALA A 33 11.61 0.81 -7.57
CA ALA A 33 11.13 1.02 -6.22
C ALA A 33 11.88 0.16 -5.17
N ALA A 34 12.32 -1.03 -5.58
CA ALA A 34 13.11 -1.92 -4.74
C ALA A 34 14.53 -1.39 -4.52
N ASN A 35 15.15 -0.81 -5.56
CA ASN A 35 16.42 -0.08 -5.42
C ASN A 35 16.29 1.14 -4.49
N GLU A 36 15.11 1.76 -4.44
CA GLU A 36 14.75 2.82 -3.47
C GLU A 36 14.38 2.29 -2.08
N LYS A 37 14.49 0.98 -1.82
CA LYS A 37 14.13 0.30 -0.56
C LYS A 37 12.65 0.40 -0.16
N LYS A 38 11.76 0.69 -1.11
CA LYS A 38 10.29 0.76 -0.90
C LYS A 38 9.61 -0.59 -1.06
N PHE A 39 10.25 -1.48 -1.82
CA PHE A 39 9.83 -2.86 -2.01
C PHE A 39 11.02 -3.80 -1.79
N ARG A 40 10.73 -5.03 -1.38
CA ARG A 40 11.70 -6.12 -1.25
C ARG A 40 11.18 -7.35 -1.98
N ALA A 41 12.08 -8.13 -2.58
CA ALA A 41 11.72 -9.46 -3.07
C ALA A 41 11.22 -10.34 -1.91
N ALA A 42 10.18 -11.12 -2.16
CA ALA A 42 9.56 -11.97 -1.16
C ALA A 42 9.30 -13.37 -1.70
N THR A 43 9.02 -14.29 -0.79
CA THR A 43 8.62 -15.67 -1.07
C THR A 43 7.14 -15.86 -0.77
N VAL A 44 6.53 -16.88 -1.38
CA VAL A 44 5.11 -17.19 -1.18
C VAL A 44 4.76 -17.42 0.30
N LYS A 45 5.71 -17.91 1.10
CA LYS A 45 5.52 -18.18 2.53
C LYS A 45 5.40 -16.90 3.37
N GLU A 46 5.99 -15.80 2.91
CA GLU A 46 5.94 -14.51 3.61
C GLU A 46 4.66 -13.72 3.28
N ALA A 47 3.97 -14.06 2.19
CA ALA A 47 2.78 -13.33 1.76
C ALA A 47 1.51 -13.85 2.44
N MET A 48 0.82 -12.98 3.19
CA MET A 48 -0.51 -13.28 3.71
C MET A 48 -1.60 -12.83 2.73
N VAL A 49 -1.40 -11.72 2.03
CA VAL A 49 -2.32 -11.19 1.02
C VAL A 49 -1.55 -10.79 -0.23
N ILE A 50 -2.00 -11.28 -1.39
CA ILE A 50 -1.48 -10.86 -2.70
C ILE A 50 -2.40 -9.78 -3.25
N ASN A 51 -1.92 -8.54 -3.25
CA ASN A 51 -2.64 -7.39 -3.77
C ASN A 51 -2.37 -7.22 -5.27
N GLU A 52 -3.37 -6.69 -5.98
CA GLU A 52 -3.17 -6.28 -7.36
C GLU A 52 -2.28 -5.03 -7.43
N VAL A 53 -1.45 -4.98 -8.48
CA VAL A 53 -0.61 -3.84 -8.77
C VAL A 53 -1.33 -2.89 -9.71
N VAL A 54 -1.44 -1.62 -9.30
CA VAL A 54 -2.03 -0.54 -10.07
C VAL A 54 -0.90 0.31 -10.65
N LEU A 55 -0.76 0.26 -11.98
CA LEU A 55 0.08 1.19 -12.72
C LEU A 55 -0.71 2.46 -13.03
N VAL A 56 -0.17 3.60 -12.63
CA VAL A 56 -0.60 4.92 -13.05
C VAL A 56 0.43 5.49 -14.00
N ASP A 57 0.00 5.74 -15.24
CA ASP A 57 0.78 6.46 -16.23
C ASP A 57 0.48 7.96 -16.11
N LYS A 58 1.49 8.76 -15.72
CA LYS A 58 1.34 10.21 -15.51
C LYS A 58 1.14 11.00 -16.80
N LYS A 59 1.41 10.44 -17.98
CA LYS A 59 1.03 11.05 -19.26
C LYS A 59 -0.05 10.28 -20.01
N ALA A 60 -0.86 9.48 -19.31
CA ALA A 60 -2.08 8.92 -19.89
C ALA A 60 -2.95 10.05 -20.48
N GLY A 61 -3.38 9.91 -21.73
CA GLY A 61 -4.15 10.94 -22.45
C GLY A 61 -3.31 12.03 -23.13
N SER A 62 -1.99 12.01 -23.01
CA SER A 62 -1.09 12.86 -23.80
C SER A 62 -0.89 12.30 -25.23
N LYS A 63 -0.35 13.11 -26.14
CA LYS A 63 0.15 12.65 -27.46
C LYS A 63 1.20 11.52 -27.30
N ASP A 64 1.93 11.51 -26.19
CA ASP A 64 2.92 10.48 -25.83
C ASP A 64 2.30 9.29 -25.05
N SER A 65 1.00 9.01 -25.16
CA SER A 65 0.33 7.99 -24.35
C SER A 65 0.53 6.55 -24.86
N SER A 66 0.81 6.38 -26.15
CA SER A 66 1.06 5.07 -26.74
C SER A 66 2.53 4.71 -26.65
N LEU A 67 2.87 3.76 -25.77
CA LEU A 67 4.20 3.18 -25.67
C LEU A 67 4.16 1.72 -26.13
N THR A 68 5.14 1.33 -26.94
CA THR A 68 5.40 -0.06 -27.27
C THR A 68 6.21 -0.73 -26.16
N GLN A 69 6.31 -2.06 -26.21
CA GLN A 69 7.20 -2.80 -25.32
C GLN A 69 8.66 -2.35 -25.46
N SER A 70 9.12 -2.11 -26.70
CA SER A 70 10.50 -1.66 -26.97
C SER A 70 10.80 -0.30 -26.32
N ASP A 71 9.83 0.61 -26.35
CA ASP A 71 9.98 1.93 -25.74
C ASP A 71 10.23 1.79 -24.23
N ILE A 72 9.43 0.98 -23.54
CA ILE A 72 9.56 0.79 -22.08
C ILE A 72 10.87 0.10 -21.73
N CYS A 73 11.29 -0.91 -22.49
CA CYS A 73 12.54 -1.62 -22.25
C CYS A 73 13.78 -0.72 -22.44
N SER A 74 13.70 0.28 -23.32
CA SER A 74 14.81 1.21 -23.59
C SER A 74 14.85 2.43 -22.65
N MET A 75 13.80 2.65 -21.84
CA MET A 75 13.77 3.76 -20.87
C MET A 75 14.74 3.53 -19.71
N SER A 76 15.44 4.60 -19.32
CA SER A 76 16.23 4.64 -18.09
C SER A 76 15.34 4.56 -16.84
N ASP A 77 15.94 4.20 -15.71
CA ASP A 77 15.21 4.09 -14.44
C ASP A 77 14.58 5.43 -14.00
N GLU A 78 15.25 6.55 -14.27
CA GLU A 78 14.76 7.92 -14.03
C GLU A 78 13.55 8.22 -14.91
N GLN A 79 13.58 7.83 -16.18
CA GLN A 79 12.47 8.00 -17.10
C GLN A 79 11.27 7.15 -16.66
N ILE A 80 11.50 5.90 -16.25
CA ILE A 80 10.47 4.99 -15.71
C ILE A 80 9.84 5.61 -14.45
N LYS A 81 10.64 6.12 -13.51
CA LYS A 81 10.16 6.77 -12.27
C LYS A 81 9.38 8.06 -12.55
N ALA A 82 9.85 8.86 -13.51
CA ALA A 82 9.19 10.09 -13.91
C ALA A 82 7.83 9.81 -14.54
N ARG A 83 7.75 8.81 -15.43
CA ARG A 83 6.55 8.47 -16.20
C ARG A 83 5.52 7.69 -15.39
N PHE A 84 5.95 6.69 -14.64
CA PHE A 84 5.06 5.71 -14.02
C PHE A 84 5.07 5.81 -12.49
N ARG A 85 3.89 5.66 -11.90
CA ARG A 85 3.72 5.38 -10.48
C ARG A 85 3.09 4.00 -10.32
N VAL A 86 3.64 3.19 -9.44
CA VAL A 86 3.07 1.92 -9.03
C VAL A 86 2.50 2.06 -7.62
N THR A 87 1.28 1.58 -7.43
CA THR A 87 0.61 1.48 -6.13
C THR A 87 -0.08 0.13 -6.01
N LEU A 88 -0.50 -0.27 -4.81
CA LEU A 88 -1.27 -1.49 -4.60
C LEU A 88 -2.76 -1.18 -4.54
N ASP A 89 -3.60 -2.07 -5.07
CA ASP A 89 -5.04 -2.02 -4.82
C ASP A 89 -5.34 -2.58 -3.44
N LEU A 90 -5.46 -1.67 -2.48
CA LEU A 90 -5.68 -2.00 -1.07
C LEU A 90 -7.14 -1.96 -0.67
N ARG A 91 -8.10 -1.94 -1.61
CA ARG A 91 -9.54 -1.91 -1.28
C ARG A 91 -9.97 -3.07 -0.41
N ARG A 92 -9.45 -4.28 -0.68
CA ARG A 92 -9.73 -5.48 0.12
C ARG A 92 -9.16 -5.34 1.54
N LEU A 93 -7.90 -4.93 1.65
CA LEU A 93 -7.24 -4.72 2.93
C LEU A 93 -7.93 -3.61 3.75
N ASN A 94 -8.36 -2.53 3.12
CA ASN A 94 -9.11 -1.45 3.77
C ASN A 94 -10.48 -1.87 4.31
N ALA A 95 -11.02 -2.99 3.82
CA ALA A 95 -12.26 -3.58 4.32
C ALA A 95 -12.04 -4.59 5.45
N MET A 96 -10.78 -4.97 5.74
CA MET A 96 -10.45 -5.86 6.85
C MET A 96 -10.66 -5.15 8.19
N GLN A 97 -10.96 -5.94 9.21
CA GLN A 97 -11.07 -5.50 10.60
C GLN A 97 -9.99 -6.14 11.44
N LEU A 98 -9.42 -5.34 12.34
CA LEU A 98 -8.52 -5.82 13.36
C LEU A 98 -9.36 -6.43 14.48
N VAL A 99 -9.21 -7.73 14.73
CA VAL A 99 -9.91 -8.43 15.81
C VAL A 99 -8.90 -8.94 16.85
N PRO A 100 -9.25 -8.94 18.14
CA PRO A 100 -8.44 -9.60 19.16
C PRO A 100 -8.32 -11.09 18.84
N LYS A 101 -7.14 -11.67 19.03
CA LYS A 101 -6.93 -13.10 18.89
C LYS A 101 -7.64 -13.81 20.05
N SER A 102 -8.73 -14.52 19.75
CA SER A 102 -9.47 -15.36 20.70
C SER A 102 -8.69 -16.64 21.02
N ALA A 103 -7.56 -16.53 21.73
CA ALA A 103 -6.86 -17.68 22.28
C ALA A 103 -6.99 -17.65 23.81
N PRO A 104 -7.46 -18.72 24.45
CA PRO A 104 -7.70 -18.75 25.90
C PRO A 104 -6.43 -18.53 26.75
N ASP A 105 -5.22 -18.63 26.16
CA ASP A 105 -3.99 -18.80 26.93
C ASP A 105 -2.91 -17.73 26.64
N LYS A 106 -3.18 -16.74 25.76
CA LYS A 106 -2.19 -15.69 25.44
C LYS A 106 -2.86 -14.33 25.29
N SER A 107 -2.65 -13.47 26.28
CA SER A 107 -2.96 -12.05 26.23
C SER A 107 -2.25 -11.36 25.05
N GLY A 108 -3.00 -10.63 24.23
CA GLY A 108 -2.49 -9.41 23.58
C GLY A 108 -2.29 -9.41 22.06
N GLY A 109 -2.67 -10.45 21.32
CA GLY A 109 -2.54 -10.45 19.86
C GLY A 109 -3.75 -9.83 19.16
N TYR A 110 -3.52 -9.11 18.06
CA TYR A 110 -4.58 -8.73 17.11
C TYR A 110 -4.31 -9.39 15.75
N VAL A 111 -5.37 -9.71 15.01
CA VAL A 111 -5.26 -10.25 13.64
C VAL A 111 -6.20 -9.51 12.70
N TRP A 112 -5.78 -9.31 11.46
CA TRP A 112 -6.62 -8.75 10.41
C TRP A 112 -7.48 -9.85 9.81
N VAL A 113 -8.81 -9.67 9.81
CA VAL A 113 -9.78 -10.60 9.23
C VAL A 113 -10.71 -9.88 8.26
N MET A 114 -11.17 -10.59 7.23
CA MET A 114 -12.19 -10.05 6.33
C MET A 114 -13.54 -10.03 7.04
N LYS A 115 -14.36 -9.02 6.78
CA LYS A 115 -15.73 -8.93 7.34
C LYS A 115 -16.58 -10.16 7.04
N SER A 116 -16.36 -10.82 5.89
CA SER A 116 -17.03 -12.07 5.52
C SER A 116 -16.73 -13.22 6.49
N ASP A 117 -15.53 -13.24 7.06
CA ASP A 117 -15.03 -14.35 7.88
C ASP A 117 -15.48 -14.18 9.35
N ILE A 118 -15.93 -12.97 9.72
CA ILE A 118 -16.47 -12.61 11.04
C ILE A 118 -17.96 -12.97 11.15
N ALA A 119 -18.63 -13.31 10.05
CA ALA A 119 -20.07 -13.62 10.03
C ALA A 119 -20.46 -14.83 10.93
N SER A 120 -19.50 -15.63 11.39
CA SER A 120 -19.69 -16.73 12.33
C SER A 120 -19.51 -16.38 13.81
N THR A 121 -18.98 -15.20 14.15
CA THR A 121 -18.61 -14.88 15.54
C THR A 121 -18.99 -13.45 15.95
N SER A 122 -20.20 -13.34 16.52
CA SER A 122 -20.69 -12.29 17.43
C SER A 122 -20.73 -10.80 16.99
N ARG A 123 -21.94 -10.27 17.21
CA ARG A 123 -22.45 -8.89 17.32
C ARG A 123 -21.47 -7.72 17.18
N ARG A 124 -21.78 -6.90 16.15
CA ARG A 124 -21.57 -5.44 16.01
C ARG A 124 -20.89 -4.78 17.21
N SER A 125 -19.56 -4.66 17.17
CA SER A 125 -18.92 -3.56 17.86
C SER A 125 -19.28 -2.28 17.12
N SER A 126 -19.67 -1.25 17.87
CA SER A 126 -19.94 0.09 17.38
C SER A 126 -18.87 0.52 16.39
N GLU A 127 -19.28 1.05 15.23
CA GLU A 127 -18.37 1.69 14.30
C GLU A 127 -17.64 2.82 15.04
N ILE A 128 -16.45 2.55 15.58
CA ILE A 128 -15.55 3.57 16.06
C ILE A 128 -15.08 4.29 14.80
N THR A 129 -15.85 5.30 14.39
CA THR A 129 -15.38 6.28 13.43
C THR A 129 -14.30 7.07 14.13
N GLN A 130 -13.04 6.72 13.88
CA GLN A 130 -11.91 7.54 14.27
C GLN A 130 -12.06 8.90 13.56
N SER A 131 -12.55 9.90 14.29
CA SER A 131 -12.68 11.26 13.79
C SER A 131 -11.30 11.91 13.76
N GLN A 132 -10.83 12.28 12.58
CA GLN A 132 -9.75 13.27 12.46
C GLN A 132 -10.38 14.67 12.55
N ASP A 133 -9.63 15.64 13.04
CA ASP A 133 -10.01 17.05 12.89
C ASP A 133 -10.16 17.37 11.41
N GLY A 134 -11.34 17.88 11.03
CA GLY A 134 -11.57 18.33 9.67
C GLY A 134 -10.68 19.51 9.30
N ALA A 135 -10.39 19.68 8.02
CA ALA A 135 -9.56 20.79 7.52
C ALA A 135 -10.05 22.17 8.01
N LEU A 136 -11.38 22.37 8.10
CA LEU A 136 -11.97 23.59 8.64
C LEU A 136 -11.72 23.79 10.13
N SER A 137 -11.71 22.71 10.92
CA SER A 137 -11.39 22.77 12.35
C SER A 137 -9.94 23.21 12.56
N ILE A 138 -9.01 22.63 11.81
CA ILE A 138 -7.59 22.98 11.84
C ILE A 138 -7.38 24.47 11.47
N LEU A 139 -8.04 24.95 10.41
CA LEU A 139 -7.96 26.35 9.99
C LEU A 139 -8.53 27.32 11.03
N ARG A 140 -9.62 26.95 11.72
CA ARG A 140 -10.21 27.78 12.78
C ARG A 140 -9.28 27.93 13.99
N LEU A 141 -8.53 26.88 14.31
CA LEU A 141 -7.56 26.88 15.41
C LEU A 141 -6.28 27.66 15.09
N TRP A 142 -6.03 28.00 13.82
CA TRP A 142 -4.85 28.79 13.43
C TRP A 142 -4.92 30.21 13.99
N PRO A 143 -3.98 30.68 14.83
CA PRO A 143 -4.04 32.02 15.42
C PRO A 143 -4.08 33.14 14.36
N PRO A 144 -5.02 34.11 14.41
CA PRO A 144 -5.11 35.19 13.44
C PRO A 144 -3.80 35.99 13.27
N SER A 145 -3.03 36.14 14.34
CA SER A 145 -1.72 36.79 14.34
C SER A 145 -0.69 36.12 13.42
N MET A 146 -0.80 34.81 13.23
CA MET A 146 0.12 33.99 12.41
C MET A 146 -0.35 33.84 10.95
N ARG A 147 -1.44 34.52 10.54
CA ARG A 147 -2.00 34.41 9.18
C ARG A 147 -1.48 35.46 8.20
N LYS A 148 -0.62 36.38 8.63
CA LYS A 148 -0.11 37.50 7.80
C LYS A 148 0.92 37.07 6.76
N PHE A 149 1.69 36.04 7.05
CA PHE A 149 2.65 35.42 6.14
C PHE A 149 2.55 33.90 6.31
N PHE A 150 2.43 33.18 5.20
CA PHE A 150 2.36 31.73 5.22
C PHE A 150 3.21 31.16 4.09
N VAL A 151 3.80 29.98 4.35
CA VAL A 151 4.53 29.20 3.36
C VAL A 151 3.80 27.88 3.20
N LYS A 152 3.64 27.44 1.95
CA LYS A 152 3.12 26.12 1.64
C LYS A 152 4.28 25.19 1.31
N ILE A 153 4.41 24.12 2.07
CA ILE A 153 5.35 23.02 1.80
C ILE A 153 4.52 21.82 1.36
N ASP A 154 4.84 21.27 0.18
CA ASP A 154 4.24 20.05 -0.33
C ASP A 154 5.28 18.93 -0.33
N LEU A 155 4.98 17.82 0.35
CA LEU A 155 5.92 16.71 0.49
C LEU A 155 5.70 15.72 -0.65
N SER A 156 6.65 15.67 -1.58
CA SER A 156 6.64 14.68 -2.65
C SER A 156 6.91 13.27 -2.09
N ASP A 157 6.12 12.28 -2.53
CA ASP A 157 6.27 10.87 -2.14
C ASP A 157 6.25 10.62 -0.61
N ALA A 158 5.47 11.45 0.10
CA ALA A 158 5.47 11.57 1.55
C ALA A 158 5.35 10.24 2.30
N PHE A 159 4.38 9.39 1.97
CA PHE A 159 4.19 8.12 2.70
C PHE A 159 5.39 7.18 2.60
N SER A 160 6.09 7.18 1.45
CA SER A 160 7.24 6.29 1.25
C SER A 160 8.44 6.61 2.13
N SER A 161 8.45 7.76 2.82
CA SER A 161 9.52 8.12 3.77
C SER A 161 9.39 7.42 5.12
N VAL A 162 8.28 6.71 5.37
CA VAL A 162 8.03 6.01 6.63
C VAL A 162 8.09 4.51 6.39
N HIS A 163 9.05 3.85 7.04
CA HIS A 163 9.14 2.39 7.04
C HIS A 163 7.97 1.75 7.80
N LEU A 164 7.46 0.66 7.25
CA LEU A 164 6.53 -0.21 7.95
C LEU A 164 7.28 -1.15 8.88
N ASP A 165 6.66 -1.48 10.00
CA ASP A 165 7.05 -2.63 10.80
C ASP A 165 7.00 -3.91 9.97
N ASP A 166 8.02 -4.76 10.09
CA ASP A 166 8.21 -5.98 9.32
C ASP A 166 7.05 -6.96 9.50
N ASP A 167 6.38 -6.95 10.66
CA ASP A 167 5.20 -7.78 10.93
C ASP A 167 4.00 -7.44 10.03
N LEU A 168 3.97 -6.23 9.46
CA LEU A 168 2.91 -5.78 8.56
C LEU A 168 3.20 -6.07 7.09
N TRP A 169 4.45 -6.31 6.70
CA TRP A 169 4.83 -6.53 5.29
C TRP A 169 4.05 -7.66 4.61
N PRO A 170 3.72 -8.79 5.27
CA PRO A 170 2.90 -9.86 4.68
C PRO A 170 1.54 -9.41 4.11
N LEU A 171 0.98 -8.29 4.59
CA LEU A 171 -0.30 -7.73 4.13
C LEU A 171 -0.18 -6.99 2.78
N PHE A 172 1.03 -6.58 2.41
CA PHE A 172 1.30 -5.70 1.29
C PHE A 172 2.13 -6.40 0.21
N ALA A 173 1.97 -7.71 0.06
CA ALA A 173 2.62 -8.46 -1.00
C ALA A 173 1.91 -8.24 -2.35
N CYS A 174 2.66 -8.36 -3.45
CA CYS A 174 2.14 -8.26 -4.81
C CYS A 174 3.00 -9.05 -5.80
N ARG A 175 2.42 -9.38 -6.96
CA ARG A 175 3.06 -10.13 -8.04
C ARG A 175 3.29 -9.25 -9.26
N THR A 176 4.41 -9.48 -9.94
CA THR A 176 4.70 -8.95 -11.27
C THR A 176 5.23 -10.06 -12.17
N ILE A 177 5.21 -9.84 -13.48
CA ILE A 177 5.83 -10.72 -14.47
C ILE A 177 6.97 -9.96 -15.13
N ASP A 178 8.17 -10.54 -15.15
CA ASP A 178 9.33 -9.93 -15.81
C ASP A 178 9.26 -10.03 -17.35
N ALA A 179 10.32 -9.58 -18.03
CA ALA A 179 10.38 -9.60 -19.50
C ALA A 179 10.38 -11.02 -20.10
N ASP A 180 10.94 -11.98 -19.35
CA ASP A 180 11.07 -13.39 -19.72
C ASP A 180 9.82 -14.21 -19.39
N GLY A 181 8.84 -13.60 -18.71
CA GLY A 181 7.59 -14.24 -18.34
C GLY A 181 7.62 -14.92 -16.97
N ILE A 182 8.65 -14.67 -16.17
CA ILE A 182 8.82 -15.25 -14.83
C ILE A 182 8.07 -14.41 -13.81
N GLU A 183 7.29 -15.08 -12.95
CA GLU A 183 6.58 -14.44 -11.85
C GLU A 183 7.57 -14.02 -10.74
N CYS A 184 7.49 -12.76 -10.35
CA CYS A 184 8.26 -12.16 -9.27
C CYS A 184 7.31 -11.71 -8.15
N LEU A 185 7.66 -12.01 -6.91
CA LEU A 185 6.89 -11.63 -5.74
C LEU A 185 7.62 -10.56 -4.92
N TRP A 186 6.87 -9.56 -4.49
CA TRP A 186 7.38 -8.39 -3.79
C TRP A 186 6.54 -8.08 -2.56
N VAL A 187 7.13 -7.46 -1.54
CA VAL A 187 6.44 -6.84 -0.40
C VAL A 187 6.78 -5.36 -0.31
N CYS A 188 5.77 -4.53 -0.01
CA CYS A 188 5.98 -3.11 0.28
C CYS A 188 6.49 -2.95 1.72
N THR A 189 7.62 -2.24 1.88
CA THR A 189 8.34 -2.08 3.16
C THR A 189 8.16 -0.69 3.79
N VAL A 190 7.38 0.17 3.14
CA VAL A 190 7.08 1.56 3.54
C VAL A 190 5.57 1.78 3.55
N LEU A 191 5.09 2.86 4.17
CA LEU A 191 3.65 3.17 4.18
C LEU A 191 3.11 3.25 2.74
N PRO A 192 2.18 2.37 2.35
CA PRO A 192 1.71 2.33 0.97
C PRO A 192 0.66 3.40 0.72
N GLN A 193 0.66 3.96 -0.48
CA GLN A 193 -0.42 4.82 -0.94
C GLN A 193 -1.70 3.99 -1.15
N GLY A 194 -2.85 4.52 -0.70
CA GLY A 194 -4.15 3.87 -0.85
C GLY A 194 -4.60 3.03 0.35
N TRP A 195 -3.74 2.83 1.35
CA TRP A 195 -4.15 2.23 2.63
C TRP A 195 -4.83 3.28 3.51
N ARG A 196 -5.97 2.91 4.12
CA ARG A 196 -6.79 3.83 4.91
C ARG A 196 -6.06 4.41 6.11
N TYR A 197 -5.09 3.68 6.67
CA TYR A 197 -4.35 4.11 7.86
C TYR A 197 -3.08 4.91 7.54
N SER A 198 -2.58 4.90 6.29
CA SER A 198 -1.38 5.64 5.91
C SER A 198 -1.44 7.13 6.26
N PRO A 199 -2.55 7.88 5.99
CA PRO A 199 -2.63 9.28 6.39
C PRO A 199 -2.52 9.50 7.89
N VAL A 200 -3.22 8.68 8.70
CA VAL A 200 -3.22 8.80 10.17
C VAL A 200 -1.82 8.56 10.72
N LEU A 201 -1.16 7.49 10.27
CA LEU A 201 0.18 7.13 10.71
C LEU A 201 1.19 8.18 10.29
N PHE A 202 1.12 8.65 9.04
CA PHE A 202 2.00 9.69 8.53
C PHE A 202 1.85 11.01 9.29
N THR A 203 0.62 11.45 9.58
CA THR A 203 0.38 12.66 10.38
C THR A 203 1.01 12.56 11.76
N ARG A 204 0.95 11.39 12.41
CA ARG A 204 1.60 11.19 13.72
C ARG A 204 3.12 11.26 13.62
N VAL A 205 3.71 10.59 12.63
CA VAL A 205 5.17 10.61 12.41
C VAL A 205 5.66 12.03 12.13
N VAL A 206 5.00 12.76 11.21
CA VAL A 206 5.36 14.15 10.92
C VAL A 206 5.15 15.06 12.13
N GLY A 207 4.09 14.84 12.91
CA GLY A 207 3.85 15.56 14.16
C GLY A 207 5.04 15.45 15.11
N SER A 208 5.51 14.23 15.38
CA SER A 208 6.70 13.99 16.21
C SER A 208 7.96 14.65 15.66
N VAL A 209 8.22 14.55 14.35
CA VAL A 209 9.38 15.20 13.71
C VAL A 209 9.33 16.72 13.85
N LEU A 210 8.15 17.34 13.66
CA LEU A 210 7.98 18.79 13.79
C LEU A 210 8.06 19.27 15.24
N GLU A 211 7.63 18.44 16.20
CA GLU A 211 7.79 18.72 17.63
C GLU A 211 9.26 18.71 18.03
N GLU A 212 10.05 17.73 17.57
CA GLU A 212 11.50 17.71 17.79
C GLU A 212 12.18 18.93 17.15
N ALA A 213 11.79 19.30 15.93
CA ALA A 213 12.34 20.46 15.24
C ALA A 213 12.02 21.80 15.93
N ARG A 214 10.93 21.88 16.71
CA ARG A 214 10.56 23.07 17.49
C ARG A 214 11.44 23.30 18.73
N ILE A 215 12.21 22.30 19.14
CA ILE A 215 13.10 22.37 20.30
C ILE A 215 14.46 23.02 19.92
N ILE A 216 14.74 23.15 18.61
CA ILE A 216 15.91 23.82 18.04
C ILE A 216 15.57 25.28 17.72
#